data_AF-A0AAW7QHN1-F1
#
_entry.id   AF-A0AAW7QHN1-F1
#
_cell.length_a   1.000
_cell.length_b   1.000
_cell.length_c   1.000
_cell.angle_alpha   90.00
_cell.angle_beta   90.00
_cell.angle_gamma   90.00
#
_symmetry.space_group_name_H-M   'P 1'
#
loop_
_entity.id
_entity.type
_entity.pdbx_description
1 polymer ?
#
loop_
_entity_poly.entity_id
_entity_poly.type
_entity_poly.pdbx_seq_one_letter_code
_entity_poly.pdbx_strand_id
1 'polypeptide(L)' 'MDLFEANVMAFGDGDNDIELLHMSSHSYAMENASPALLQVADQIAPHHKDQGVLTILEDYLGLS' A
#
# COMPACT_ATOMS: atom_id res chain seq x y z
N MET A 1 21.10 -4.66 7.76
CA MET A 1 20.37 -5.47 6.76
C MET A 1 19.78 -4.45 5.83
N ASP A 2 20.54 -4.11 4.78
CA ASP A 2 20.26 -2.94 3.95
C ASP A 2 19.22 -3.33 2.89
N LEU A 3 17.97 -3.50 3.34
CA LEU A 3 16.83 -3.24 2.48
C LEU A 3 16.87 -1.72 2.25
N PHE A 4 17.38 -1.29 1.10
CA PHE A 4 17.29 0.11 0.71
C PHE A 4 15.81 0.50 0.78
N GLU A 5 15.47 1.46 1.64
CA GLU A 5 14.11 2.01 1.83
C GLU A 5 13.44 2.35 0.48
N ALA A 6 14.25 2.64 -0.54
CA ALA A 6 13.91 2.85 -1.94
C ALA A 6 13.06 1.74 -2.61
N ASN A 7 13.03 0.51 -2.08
CA ASN A 7 12.32 -0.63 -2.70
C ASN A 7 11.30 -1.28 -1.74
N VAL A 8 10.69 -0.49 -0.85
CA VAL A 8 9.66 -0.98 0.07
C VAL A 8 8.29 -0.57 -0.43
N MET A 9 7.40 -1.56 -0.54
CA MET A 9 5.97 -1.37 -0.79
C MET A 9 5.19 -1.69 0.49
N ALA A 10 4.32 -0.77 0.92
CA ALA A 10 3.47 -0.94 2.09
C ALA A 10 1.99 -0.84 1.73
N PHE A 11 1.18 -1.66 2.40
CA PHE A 11 -0.28 -1.68 2.28
C PHE A 11 -0.88 -1.54 3.67
N GLY A 12 -1.93 -0.73 3.80
CA GLY A 12 -2.63 -0.54 5.08
C GLY A 12 -4.09 -0.19 4.89
N ASP A 13 -4.87 -0.33 5.96
CA ASP A 13 -6.28 0.07 6.00
C ASP A 13 -6.69 0.83 7.27
N GLY A 14 -5.84 0.85 8.30
CA GLY A 14 -6.10 1.54 9.57
C GLY A 14 -5.15 2.69 9.86
N ASP A 15 -5.54 3.54 10.83
CA ASP A 15 -4.71 4.68 11.27
C ASP A 15 -3.36 4.24 11.86
N ASN A 16 -3.26 3.01 12.37
CA ASN A 16 -2.01 2.43 12.87
C ASN A 16 -0.96 2.22 11.77
N ASP A 17 -1.35 2.28 10.49
CA ASP A 17 -0.45 2.07 9.35
C ASP A 17 0.12 3.38 8.80
N ILE A 18 -0.29 4.54 9.31
CA ILE A 18 0.12 5.86 8.78
C ILE A 18 1.65 6.02 8.77
N GLU A 19 2.32 5.67 9.87
CA GLU A 19 3.79 5.78 9.95
C GLU A 19 4.48 4.80 9.00
N LEU A 20 3.92 3.59 8.85
CA LEU A 20 4.41 2.59 7.92
C LEU A 20 4.35 3.10 6.46
N LEU A 21 3.24 3.72 6.06
CA LEU A 21 3.07 4.23 4.70
C LEU A 21 4.07 5.38 4.42
N HIS A 22 4.29 6.28 5.37
CA HIS A 22 5.29 7.36 5.21
C HIS A 22 6.74 6.87 5.05
N MET A 23 7.07 5.70 5.60
CA MET A 23 8.42 5.13 5.53
C MET A 23 8.66 4.31 4.26
N SER A 24 7.61 3.93 3.55
CA SER A 24 7.70 3.15 2.32
C SER A 24 7.91 4.03 1.08
N SER A 25 8.61 3.51 0.09
CA SER A 25 8.75 4.20 -1.21
C SER A 25 7.53 4.05 -2.11
N HIS A 26 6.70 3.04 -1.85
CA HIS A 26 5.42 2.82 -2.53
C HIS A 26 4.35 2.51 -1.48
N SER A 27 3.43 3.44 -1.26
CA SER A 27 2.39 3.28 -0.25
C SER A 27 0.99 3.12 -0.86
N TYR A 28 0.23 2.16 -0.32
CA TYR A 28 -1.11 1.84 -0.76
C TYR A 28 -2.09 1.80 0.43
N ALA A 29 -3.12 2.64 0.40
CA ALA A 29 -4.27 2.47 1.27
C ALA A 29 -5.29 1.56 0.57
N MET A 30 -5.86 0.60 1.28
CA MET A 30 -6.98 -0.19 0.75
C MET A 30 -8.19 0.71 0.50
N GLU A 31 -9.04 0.40 -0.48
CA GLU A 31 -10.24 1.21 -0.80
C GLU A 31 -11.15 1.47 0.42
N ASN A 32 -11.22 0.49 1.33
CA ASN A 32 -12.01 0.56 2.55
C ASN A 32 -11.25 1.14 3.76
N ALA A 33 -10.08 1.75 3.53
CA ALA A 33 -9.23 2.28 4.59
C ALA A 33 -9.84 3.49 5.30
N SER A 34 -9.27 3.82 6.44
CA SER A 34 -9.68 5.02 7.19
C SER A 34 -9.48 6.30 6.35
N PRO A 35 -10.30 7.34 6.56
CA PRO A 35 -10.15 8.61 5.85
C PRO A 35 -8.78 9.27 6.06
N ALA A 36 -8.15 9.04 7.21
CA ALA A 36 -6.82 9.56 7.49
C ALA A 36 -5.75 8.82 6.69
N LEU A 37 -5.84 7.48 6.60
CA LEU A 37 -4.88 6.70 5.83
C LEU A 37 -4.98 6.95 4.32
N LEU A 38 -6.19 7.09 3.79
CA LEU A 38 -6.44 7.44 2.39
C LEU A 38 -5.81 8.79 1.98
N GLN A 39 -5.62 9.70 2.93
CA GLN A 39 -4.99 11.01 2.66
C GLN A 39 -3.46 10.97 2.63
N VAL A 40 -2.85 9.95 3.23
CA VAL A 40 -1.38 9.84 3.33
C VAL A 40 -0.78 8.86 2.33
N ALA A 41 -1.57 7.92 1.80
CA ALA A 41 -1.11 6.97 0.81
C ALA A 41 -0.86 7.61 -0.56
N ASP A 42 0.16 7.14 -1.27
CA ASP A 42 0.45 7.55 -2.64
C ASP A 42 -0.63 7.05 -3.61
N GLN A 43 -1.15 5.85 -3.35
CA GLN A 43 -2.09 5.16 -4.21
C GLN A 43 -3.17 4.44 -3.39
N ILE A 44 -4.29 4.16 -4.04
CA ILE A 44 -5.39 3.37 -3.46
C ILE A 44 -5.39 2.00 -4.12
N ALA A 45 -5.25 0.96 -3.30
CA ALA A 45 -5.42 -0.43 -3.74
C ALA A 45 -6.91 -0.83 -3.70
N PRO A 46 -7.35 -1.82 -4.50
CA PRO A 46 -8.71 -2.33 -4.44
C PRO A 46 -9.08 -2.84 -3.04
N HIS A 47 -10.37 -3.01 -2.77
CA HIS A 47 -10.83 -3.56 -1.50
C HIS A 47 -10.14 -4.90 -1.15
N HIS A 48 -9.88 -5.13 0.13
CA HIS A 48 -9.23 -6.37 0.59
C HIS A 48 -9.99 -7.67 0.23
N LYS A 49 -11.28 -7.59 -0.12
CA LYS A 49 -12.10 -8.74 -0.53
C LYS A 49 -11.92 -9.08 -2.00
N ASP A 50 -11.45 -8.13 -2.80
CA ASP A 50 -11.22 -8.25 -4.22
C ASP A 50 -9.73 -8.51 -4.53
N GLN A 51 -9.01 -9.07 -3.55
CA GLN A 51 -7.59 -9.39 -3.66
C GLN A 51 -6.71 -8.17 -4.00
N GLY A 52 -7.07 -6.97 -3.51
CA GLY A 52 -6.41 -5.73 -3.94
C GLY A 52 -4.89 -5.71 -3.82
N VAL A 53 -4.31 -6.31 -2.78
CA VAL A 53 -2.85 -6.45 -2.66
C VAL A 53 -2.27 -7.29 -3.81
N LEU A 54 -2.91 -8.41 -4.16
CA LEU A 54 -2.45 -9.28 -5.24
C LEU A 54 -2.51 -8.57 -6.59
N THR A 55 -3.59 -7.86 -6.88
CA THR A 55 -3.75 -7.09 -8.12
C THR A 55 -2.61 -6.09 -8.31
N ILE A 56 -2.27 -5.33 -7.26
CA ILE A 56 -1.16 -4.37 -7.32
C ILE A 56 0.19 -5.08 -7.54
N LEU A 57 0.40 -6.24 -6.92
CA LEU A 57 1.63 -7.01 -7.10
C LEU A 57 1.74 -7.61 -8.50
N GLU A 58 0.65 -8.11 -9.07
CA GLU A 58 0.61 -8.64 -10.45
C GLU A 58 0.94 -7.54 -11.45
N ASP A 59 0.33 -6.36 -11.31
CA ASP A 59 0.60 -5.20 -12.14
C ASP A 59 2.06 -4.73 -12.02
N TYR A 60 2.58 -4.63 -10.79
CA TYR A 60 3.97 -4.22 -10.55
C TYR A 60 4.99 -5.19 -11.14
N LEU A 61 4.71 -6.50 -11.11
CA LEU A 61 5.57 -7.54 -11.64
C LEU A 61 5.36 -7.82 -13.13
N GLY A 62 4.36 -7.21 -13.77
CA GLY A 62 4.01 -7.43 -15.17
C GLY A 62 3.43 -8.82 -15.43
N LEU A 63 2.60 -9.32 -14.52
CA LEU A 63 1.95 -10.63 -14.58
C LEU A 63 0.48 -10.57 -15.03
N SER A 64 -0.06 -9.37 -15.26
CA SER A 64 -1.43 -9.10 -15.73
C SER A 64 -1.59 -9.09 -17.26
#